data_AF-Q6PHE4-F1
#
_entry.id   AF-Q6PHE4-F1
#
_cell.length_a   1.000
_cell.length_b   1.000
_cell.length_c   1.000
_cell.angle_alpha   90.00
_cell.angle_beta   90.00
_cell.angle_gamma   90.00
#
_symmetry.space_group_name_H-M   'P 1'
#
loop_
_entity.id
_entity.type
_entity.pdbx_description
1 polymer ?
#
loop_
_entity_poly.entity_id
_entity_poly.type
_entity_poly.pdbx_seq_one_letter_code
_entity_poly.pdbx_strand_id
1 'polypeptide(L)'
;MSFYAPQASHISFTRSAPAYRAASTYGGAGGQGTRISSASAMSYRSAPRSGGISSSTAFKVSSAGMGSGAGGSLLASSGSSGGMLGNEKGQMQNLNDRLAAYLDTVRRLEQENGKLEQQIREALEKGGPETRDYSKYNAILDDLRRKVFDATVDNARLVLQIDNARLAVDDFRVKFENEMAIRQSVEGDIAGLKKVIDETNIGRLNVEGEIESLKEELLFLKKNHENEVDELRSQISQSGVQVDVDAPKGQDMSQVMEDMRANYEKQALKNAEELKMWHETQIADVQVQVAQNTEALQGAQMECNDLRRQIQTLEIELASQQNLKASLEDTLRNTEIRSNGEMEKLNNIIIQLEAELAQLRANITEQGQEYEALLNMKMKLEAEINTYKKLLDGEDFKLQDALDG
;
A
#
# COMPACT_ATOMS: atom_id res chain seq x y z
N MET A 1 -63.01 -29.47 -14.99
CA MET A 1 -61.54 -29.63 -14.97
C MET A 1 -60.96 -28.37 -14.34
N SER A 2 -60.49 -28.44 -13.10
CA SER A 2 -59.86 -27.27 -12.45
C SER A 2 -58.43 -27.13 -12.97
N PHE A 3 -58.18 -26.03 -13.67
CA PHE A 3 -56.85 -25.69 -14.19
C PHE A 3 -55.93 -25.33 -13.02
N TYR A 4 -54.93 -26.17 -12.80
CA TYR A 4 -53.85 -25.94 -11.84
C TYR A 4 -52.86 -24.99 -12.51
N ALA A 5 -52.89 -23.71 -12.14
CA ALA A 5 -51.91 -22.74 -12.60
C ALA A 5 -50.56 -22.99 -11.91
N PRO A 6 -49.45 -23.10 -12.65
CA PRO A 6 -48.14 -23.37 -12.07
C PRO A 6 -47.64 -22.16 -11.27
N GLN A 7 -47.20 -22.40 -10.02
CA GLN A 7 -46.53 -21.40 -9.19
C GLN A 7 -45.20 -20.99 -9.85
N ALA A 8 -45.09 -19.71 -10.23
CA ALA A 8 -43.84 -19.12 -10.66
C ALA A 8 -42.87 -19.04 -9.47
N SER A 9 -41.79 -19.81 -9.52
CA SER A 9 -40.68 -19.76 -8.57
C SER A 9 -39.87 -18.48 -8.79
N HIS A 10 -40.13 -17.46 -7.97
CA HIS A 10 -39.28 -16.26 -7.92
C HIS A 10 -37.91 -16.61 -7.34
N ILE A 11 -36.91 -16.77 -8.20
CA ILE A 11 -35.49 -16.81 -7.81
C ILE A 11 -35.07 -15.37 -7.51
N SER A 12 -34.96 -15.04 -6.22
CA SER A 12 -34.52 -13.74 -5.76
C SER A 12 -32.99 -13.75 -5.60
N PHE A 13 -32.29 -13.00 -6.45
CA PHE A 13 -30.87 -12.74 -6.29
C PHE A 13 -30.67 -11.56 -5.34
N THR A 14 -30.29 -11.85 -4.09
CA THR A 14 -29.86 -10.81 -3.15
C THR A 14 -28.39 -10.47 -3.41
N ARG A 15 -28.15 -9.41 -4.18
CA ARG A 15 -26.80 -8.86 -4.40
C ARG A 15 -26.37 -8.08 -3.16
N SER A 16 -25.70 -8.75 -2.22
CA SER A 16 -25.03 -8.09 -1.09
C SER A 16 -23.76 -7.43 -1.61
N ALA A 17 -23.83 -6.13 -1.94
CA ALA A 17 -22.64 -5.34 -2.19
C ALA A 17 -22.03 -4.94 -0.83
N PRO A 18 -20.71 -5.10 -0.61
CA PRO A 18 -20.05 -4.58 0.57
C PRO A 18 -20.19 -3.06 0.60
N ALA A 19 -20.85 -2.53 1.64
CA ALA A 19 -20.92 -1.09 1.87
C ALA A 19 -19.56 -0.61 2.40
N TYR A 20 -18.66 -0.23 1.50
CA TYR A 20 -17.47 0.54 1.85
C TYR A 20 -17.90 1.97 2.20
N ARG A 21 -18.27 2.20 3.46
CA ARG A 21 -18.56 3.56 3.94
C ARG A 21 -17.22 4.24 4.22
N ALA A 22 -16.81 5.13 3.32
CA ALA A 22 -15.64 5.96 3.49
C ALA A 22 -15.74 6.77 4.81
N ALA A 23 -14.71 6.67 5.65
CA ALA A 23 -14.61 7.44 6.87
C ALA A 23 -14.57 8.95 6.52
N SER A 24 -15.59 9.71 6.92
CA SER A 24 -15.58 11.15 6.73
C SER A 24 -14.59 11.79 7.70
N THR A 25 -13.48 12.28 7.17
CA THR A 25 -12.50 13.10 7.88
C THR A 25 -12.98 14.55 7.85
N TYR A 26 -13.39 15.10 9.00
CA TYR A 26 -13.64 16.54 9.12
C TYR A 26 -12.47 17.19 9.85
N GLY A 27 -11.59 17.83 9.08
CA GLY A 27 -10.47 18.62 9.60
C GLY A 27 -10.87 20.09 9.68
N GLY A 28 -11.07 20.60 10.90
CA GLY A 28 -11.28 22.02 11.14
C GLY A 28 -9.96 22.80 10.97
N ALA A 29 -10.03 23.94 10.28
CA ALA A 29 -8.92 24.84 10.06
C ALA A 29 -8.47 25.50 11.38
N GLY A 30 -7.42 24.96 12.01
CA GLY A 30 -6.80 25.58 13.17
C GLY A 30 -6.19 24.57 14.12
N GLY A 31 -4.88 24.35 14.00
CA GLY A 31 -3.97 23.91 15.06
C GLY A 31 -4.38 22.74 15.96
N GLN A 32 -3.66 21.63 15.82
CA GLN A 32 -3.55 20.54 16.80
C GLN A 32 -4.79 19.63 16.98
N GLY A 33 -4.72 18.43 16.39
CA GLY A 33 -5.46 17.26 16.86
C GLY A 33 -6.59 16.78 15.97
N THR A 34 -6.25 15.98 14.95
CA THR A 34 -7.24 15.12 14.26
C THR A 34 -7.60 13.96 15.19
N ARG A 35 -8.83 13.94 15.71
CA ARG A 35 -9.32 12.79 16.49
C ARG A 35 -10.06 11.83 15.55
N ILE A 36 -9.48 10.65 15.35
CA ILE A 36 -10.14 9.55 14.65
C ILE A 36 -10.95 8.78 15.70
N SER A 37 -12.27 8.88 15.62
CA SER A 37 -13.17 8.04 16.40
C SER A 37 -13.25 6.66 15.74
N SER A 38 -12.39 5.72 16.16
CA SER A 38 -12.60 4.31 15.83
C SER A 38 -13.75 3.78 16.68
N ALA A 39 -14.96 3.70 16.11
CA ALA A 39 -16.02 2.93 16.72
C ALA A 39 -15.64 1.44 16.62
N SER A 40 -15.16 0.88 17.72
CA SER A 40 -15.04 -0.56 17.89
C SER A 40 -16.44 -1.16 17.88
N ALA A 41 -16.86 -1.68 16.73
CA ALA A 41 -17.99 -2.59 16.66
C ALA A 41 -17.57 -3.92 17.29
N MET A 42 -17.56 -3.95 18.63
CA MET A 42 -17.84 -5.16 19.37
C MET A 42 -19.24 -5.59 18.96
N SER A 43 -19.37 -6.62 18.13
CA SER A 43 -20.26 -7.74 18.45
C SER A 43 -20.39 -8.78 17.34
N TYR A 44 -20.32 -10.03 17.78
CA TYR A 44 -20.81 -11.25 17.13
C TYR A 44 -20.10 -11.70 15.84
N ARG A 45 -19.18 -12.66 15.99
CA ARG A 45 -19.49 -14.06 15.68
C ARG A 45 -18.37 -14.96 16.17
N SER A 46 -18.75 -15.76 17.16
CA SER A 46 -18.11 -17.00 17.58
C SER A 46 -17.74 -17.88 16.40
N ALA A 47 -16.45 -18.20 16.25
CA ALA A 47 -15.99 -19.41 15.60
C ALA A 47 -14.92 -20.07 16.49
N PRO A 48 -15.07 -21.34 16.87
CA PRO A 48 -14.21 -22.00 17.83
C PRO A 48 -12.91 -22.53 17.21
N ARG A 49 -11.80 -22.25 17.91
CA ARG A 49 -10.76 -23.21 18.32
C ARG A 49 -10.07 -24.08 17.24
N SER A 50 -8.90 -23.63 16.78
CA SER A 50 -7.67 -24.42 16.51
C SER A 50 -6.56 -23.41 16.18
N GLY A 51 -5.29 -23.45 16.54
CA GLY A 51 -4.41 -24.29 17.34
C GLY A 51 -2.98 -23.75 17.11
N GLY A 52 -2.15 -23.64 18.17
CA GLY A 52 -0.71 -23.29 18.10
C GLY A 52 -0.40 -21.84 17.68
N ILE A 53 0.68 -21.18 18.08
CA ILE A 53 1.93 -21.53 18.74
C ILE A 53 2.50 -20.22 19.32
N SER A 54 3.02 -20.30 20.55
CA SER A 54 3.68 -19.21 21.26
C SER A 54 5.10 -18.98 20.71
N SER A 55 5.50 -17.74 20.44
CA SER A 55 6.91 -17.36 20.33
C SER A 55 7.17 -16.09 21.13
N SER A 56 7.76 -16.29 22.31
CA SER A 56 8.16 -15.28 23.28
C SER A 56 9.61 -14.85 23.05
N THR A 57 9.87 -13.59 22.74
CA THR A 57 11.19 -12.94 22.93
C THR A 57 11.01 -11.44 23.11
N ALA A 58 10.90 -10.96 24.34
CA ALA A 58 11.08 -9.55 24.67
C ALA A 58 11.86 -9.44 25.98
N PHE A 59 13.10 -9.02 25.83
CA PHE A 59 14.16 -8.84 26.83
C PHE A 59 13.89 -7.56 27.62
N LYS A 60 13.78 -7.68 28.95
CA LYS A 60 13.53 -6.56 29.86
C LYS A 60 14.83 -6.23 30.58
N VAL A 61 15.40 -5.06 30.30
CA VAL A 61 16.59 -4.53 30.98
C VAL A 61 16.15 -3.76 32.22
N SER A 62 16.65 -4.17 33.39
CA SER A 62 16.47 -3.48 34.66
C SER A 62 17.83 -3.02 35.15
N SER A 63 18.14 -1.75 34.96
CA SER A 63 19.32 -1.09 35.52
C SER A 63 19.12 -0.93 37.03
N ALA A 64 19.84 -1.76 37.79
CA ALA A 64 19.86 -1.71 39.24
C ALA A 64 20.56 -0.44 39.74
N GLY A 65 19.93 0.23 40.70
CA GLY A 65 20.47 1.40 41.38
C GLY A 65 21.73 1.07 42.16
N MET A 66 22.77 1.88 41.94
CA MET A 66 23.95 1.94 42.80
C MET A 66 23.66 2.93 43.93
N GLY A 67 23.08 2.40 45.01
CA GLY A 67 23.07 3.05 46.31
C GLY A 67 24.37 2.73 47.03
N SER A 68 25.37 3.60 46.95
CA SER A 68 26.51 3.58 47.86
C SER A 68 26.17 4.44 49.07
N GLY A 69 25.47 3.80 50.02
CA GLY A 69 25.36 4.31 51.37
C GLY A 69 26.59 3.98 52.20
N ALA A 70 26.47 4.41 53.45
CA ALA A 70 27.11 3.84 54.64
C ALA A 70 28.48 4.41 55.05
N GLY A 71 28.54 4.71 56.35
CA GLY A 71 29.76 4.76 57.14
C GLY A 71 30.21 6.19 57.42
N GLY A 72 29.86 6.84 58.52
CA GLY A 72 29.58 6.29 59.85
C GLY A 72 30.77 6.53 60.78
N SER A 73 30.47 6.66 62.07
CA SER A 73 31.36 6.93 63.21
C SER A 73 31.53 8.43 63.51
N LEU A 74 30.76 9.07 64.39
CA LEU A 74 30.33 8.74 65.77
C LEU A 74 31.50 8.51 66.75
N LEU A 75 32.14 9.60 67.15
CA LEU A 75 32.76 9.74 68.46
C LEU A 75 32.13 10.99 69.10
N ALA A 76 31.02 10.91 69.83
CA ALA A 76 30.74 10.22 71.08
C ALA A 76 31.60 10.70 72.26
N SER A 77 30.90 11.17 73.30
CA SER A 77 31.34 11.46 74.67
C SER A 77 32.09 12.78 74.86
N SER A 78 31.91 13.57 75.92
CA SER A 78 30.97 13.58 77.05
C SER A 78 31.44 14.69 78.00
N GLY A 79 30.53 15.28 78.78
CA GLY A 79 30.87 15.96 80.03
C GLY A 79 31.09 17.47 79.89
N SER A 80 30.06 18.29 80.15
CA SER A 80 29.64 18.68 81.51
C SER A 80 30.27 20.02 81.92
N SER A 81 29.51 21.08 81.66
CA SER A 81 29.06 22.04 82.67
C SER A 81 30.11 22.54 83.68
N GLY A 82 30.69 23.71 83.41
CA GLY A 82 31.39 24.49 84.43
C GLY A 82 32.20 25.68 83.92
N GLY A 83 31.62 26.88 83.97
CA GLY A 83 32.38 28.13 84.03
C GLY A 83 32.77 28.77 82.69
N MET A 84 31.99 29.79 82.30
CA MET A 84 32.01 30.58 81.05
C MET A 84 33.33 31.28 80.64
N LEU A 85 34.50 30.98 81.22
CA LEU A 85 35.80 31.47 80.73
C LEU A 85 36.71 30.35 80.19
N GLY A 86 36.35 29.08 80.41
CA GLY A 86 37.06 27.92 79.82
C GLY A 86 36.58 27.57 78.39
N ASN A 87 35.44 28.12 77.97
CA ASN A 87 34.79 27.74 76.71
C ASN A 87 35.59 28.20 75.48
N GLU A 88 36.16 29.40 75.50
CA GLU A 88 36.95 29.92 74.37
C GLU A 88 38.29 29.21 74.25
N LYS A 89 38.95 28.92 75.38
CA LYS A 89 40.21 28.18 75.39
C LYS A 89 40.00 26.73 74.93
N GLY A 90 38.93 26.07 75.39
CA GLY A 90 38.54 24.74 74.94
C GLY A 90 38.12 24.71 73.47
N GLN A 91 37.42 25.74 72.98
CA GLN A 91 37.09 25.88 71.55
C GLN A 91 38.35 26.10 70.70
N MET A 92 39.27 26.96 71.14
CA MET A 92 40.55 27.17 70.47
C MET A 92 41.42 25.90 70.47
N GLN A 93 41.40 25.13 71.55
CA GLN A 93 42.12 23.87 71.64
C GLN A 93 41.49 22.80 70.72
N ASN A 94 40.16 22.68 70.68
CA ASN A 94 39.45 21.82 69.73
C ASN A 94 39.72 22.22 68.27
N LEU A 95 39.78 23.51 67.97
CA LEU A 95 40.13 24.00 66.63
C LEU A 95 41.58 23.67 66.30
N ASN A 96 42.51 23.83 67.24
CA ASN A 96 43.91 23.45 67.06
C ASN A 96 44.09 21.94 66.87
N ASP A 97 43.39 21.12 67.64
CA ASP A 97 43.46 19.65 67.53
C ASP A 97 42.87 19.19 66.18
N ARG A 98 41.79 19.83 65.72
CA ARG A 98 41.24 19.62 64.37
C ARG A 98 42.21 20.06 63.29
N LEU A 99 42.85 21.21 63.44
CA LEU A 99 43.85 21.71 62.49
C LEU A 99 45.06 20.76 62.45
N ALA A 100 45.53 20.28 63.59
CA ALA A 100 46.63 19.32 63.70
C ALA A 100 46.27 18.00 63.00
N ALA A 101 45.08 17.44 63.28
CA ALA A 101 44.59 16.26 62.57
C ALA A 101 44.44 16.49 61.06
N TYR A 102 44.03 17.69 60.64
CA TYR A 102 43.95 18.05 59.24
C TYR A 102 45.35 18.16 58.59
N LEU A 103 46.32 18.76 59.27
CA LEU A 103 47.70 18.84 58.81
C LEU A 103 48.36 17.45 58.73
N ASP A 104 48.07 16.56 59.66
CA ASP A 104 48.57 15.18 59.63
C ASP A 104 47.93 14.36 58.49
N THR A 105 46.64 14.54 58.21
CA THR A 105 46.00 13.89 57.06
C THR A 105 46.51 14.43 55.73
N VAL A 106 46.74 15.74 55.61
CA VAL A 106 47.37 16.35 54.43
C VAL A 106 48.79 15.81 54.23
N ARG A 107 49.62 15.77 55.28
CA ARG A 107 50.98 15.20 55.19
C ARG A 107 50.98 13.73 54.77
N ARG A 108 50.05 12.93 55.29
CA ARG A 108 49.90 11.51 54.89
C ARG A 108 49.50 11.40 53.42
N LEU A 109 48.54 12.20 52.97
CA LEU A 109 48.10 12.24 51.58
C LEU A 109 49.20 12.74 50.64
N GLU A 110 50.00 13.74 51.04
CA GLU A 110 51.17 14.19 50.29
C GLU A 110 52.24 13.09 50.15
N GLN A 111 52.50 12.32 51.21
CA GLN A 111 53.40 11.17 51.13
C GLN A 111 52.85 10.05 50.22
N GLU A 112 51.56 9.75 50.31
CA GLU A 112 50.91 8.73 49.46
C GLU A 112 50.88 9.16 48.00
N ASN A 113 50.51 10.42 47.72
CA ASN A 113 50.56 10.99 46.38
C ASN A 113 51.98 11.00 45.84
N GLY A 114 52.97 11.39 46.65
CA GLY A 114 54.38 11.34 46.23
C GLY A 114 54.85 9.92 45.88
N LYS A 115 54.40 8.91 46.62
CA LYS A 115 54.65 7.50 46.28
C LYS A 115 53.94 7.06 45.01
N LEU A 116 52.67 7.41 44.84
CA LEU A 116 51.90 7.06 43.64
C LEU A 116 52.49 7.74 42.40
N GLU A 117 52.90 9.00 42.50
CA GLU A 117 53.60 9.70 41.43
C GLU A 117 54.94 9.05 41.08
N GLN A 118 55.71 8.62 42.08
CA GLN A 118 56.93 7.84 41.83
C GLN A 118 56.62 6.50 41.15
N GLN A 119 55.60 5.77 41.59
CA GLN A 119 55.19 4.51 40.96
C GLN A 119 54.72 4.72 39.52
N ILE A 120 53.99 5.80 39.23
CA ILE A 120 53.57 6.16 37.87
C ILE A 120 54.79 6.51 37.02
N ARG A 121 55.74 7.30 37.54
CA ARG A 121 56.98 7.63 36.81
C ARG A 121 57.83 6.39 36.56
N GLU A 122 58.00 5.54 37.56
CA GLU A 122 58.76 4.29 37.43
C GLU A 122 58.06 3.31 36.48
N ALA A 123 56.72 3.28 36.47
CA ALA A 123 55.95 2.50 35.49
C ALA A 123 56.03 3.08 34.07
N LEU A 124 56.11 4.40 33.92
CA LEU A 124 56.32 5.08 32.64
C LEU A 124 57.76 4.93 32.14
N GLU A 125 58.74 4.78 33.04
CA GLU A 125 60.14 4.55 32.70
C GLU A 125 60.41 3.07 32.38
N LYS A 126 59.87 2.15 33.19
CA LYS A 126 59.95 0.69 32.95
C LYS A 126 59.08 0.26 31.79
N GLY A 127 57.91 0.88 31.65
CA GLY A 127 57.12 0.88 30.42
C GLY A 127 57.89 1.69 29.41
N GLY A 128 59.01 1.14 28.92
CA GLY A 128 59.81 1.75 27.88
C GLY A 128 58.89 2.24 26.78
N PRO A 129 59.29 3.32 26.06
CA PRO A 129 58.40 4.00 25.12
C PRO A 129 57.78 2.91 24.28
N GLU A 130 56.45 2.89 24.18
CA GLU A 130 55.68 1.86 23.49
C GLU A 130 55.99 1.95 21.99
N THR A 131 57.24 1.64 21.67
CA THR A 131 57.97 1.68 20.40
C THR A 131 57.83 0.33 19.73
N ARG A 132 56.70 -0.34 19.99
CA ARG A 132 56.18 -1.26 18.99
C ARG A 132 55.71 -0.39 17.85
N ASP A 133 56.56 -0.27 16.83
CA ASP A 133 56.23 0.44 15.60
C ASP A 133 55.01 -0.22 14.93
N TYR A 134 53.81 0.23 15.30
CA TYR A 134 52.57 -0.21 14.68
C TYR A 134 52.41 0.33 13.25
N SER A 135 53.35 1.15 12.78
CA SER A 135 53.36 1.73 11.43
C SER A 135 53.21 0.67 10.33
N LYS A 136 53.81 -0.52 10.50
CA LYS A 136 53.63 -1.65 9.57
C LYS A 136 52.18 -2.14 9.49
N TYR A 137 51.44 -2.04 10.60
CA TYR A 137 50.01 -2.38 10.64
C TYR A 137 49.12 -1.26 10.14
N ASN A 138 49.56 0.01 10.12
CA ASN A 138 48.74 1.11 9.61
C ASN A 138 48.38 0.91 8.12
N ALA A 139 49.35 0.54 7.28
CA ALA A 139 49.08 0.23 5.88
C ALA A 139 48.08 -0.93 5.71
N ILE A 140 48.18 -1.95 6.56
CA ILE A 140 47.26 -3.10 6.58
C ILE A 140 45.87 -2.67 7.08
N LEU A 141 45.81 -1.83 8.11
CA LEU A 141 44.58 -1.32 8.71
C LEU A 141 43.84 -0.40 7.73
N ASP A 142 44.56 0.43 6.98
CA ASP A 142 43.98 1.31 5.97
C ASP A 142 43.49 0.52 4.76
N ASP A 143 44.22 -0.53 4.32
CA ASP A 143 43.75 -1.46 3.29
C ASP A 143 42.50 -2.24 3.76
N LEU A 144 42.48 -2.70 5.02
CA LEU A 144 41.31 -3.35 5.61
C LEU A 144 40.12 -2.39 5.73
N ARG A 145 40.33 -1.14 6.16
CA ARG A 145 39.28 -0.10 6.22
C ARG A 145 38.73 0.20 4.83
N ARG A 146 39.60 0.30 3.82
CA ARG A 146 39.19 0.49 2.43
C ARG A 146 38.36 -0.69 1.92
N LYS A 147 38.79 -1.93 2.18
CA LYS A 147 38.02 -3.14 1.82
C LYS A 147 36.66 -3.19 2.51
N VAL A 148 36.59 -2.82 3.80
CA VAL A 148 35.32 -2.73 4.54
C VAL A 148 34.44 -1.65 3.92
N PHE A 149 34.99 -0.48 3.61
CA PHE A 149 34.26 0.59 2.96
C PHE A 149 33.72 0.18 1.57
N ASP A 150 34.55 -0.37 0.70
CA ASP A 150 34.17 -0.86 -0.62
C ASP A 150 33.06 -1.93 -0.49
N ALA A 151 33.21 -2.87 0.44
CA ALA A 151 32.19 -3.88 0.73
C ALA A 151 30.88 -3.29 1.25
N THR A 152 30.93 -2.22 2.06
CA THR A 152 29.70 -1.55 2.53
C THR A 152 28.99 -0.80 1.41
N VAL A 153 29.73 -0.18 0.49
CA VAL A 153 29.17 0.49 -0.70
C VAL A 153 28.54 -0.54 -1.64
N ASP A 154 29.23 -1.65 -1.90
CA ASP A 154 28.69 -2.74 -2.72
C ASP A 154 27.45 -3.37 -2.08
N ASN A 155 27.43 -3.53 -0.76
CA ASN A 155 26.26 -4.01 -0.03
C ASN A 155 25.07 -3.06 -0.22
N ALA A 156 25.28 -1.75 -0.04
CA ALA A 156 24.23 -0.75 -0.26
C ALA A 156 23.71 -0.79 -1.71
N ARG A 157 24.60 -0.92 -2.70
CA ARG A 157 24.23 -1.06 -4.12
C ARG A 157 23.38 -2.31 -4.36
N LEU A 158 23.76 -3.46 -3.79
CA LEU A 158 23.01 -4.71 -3.92
C LEU A 158 21.64 -4.61 -3.25
N VAL A 159 21.54 -3.97 -2.08
CA VAL A 159 20.25 -3.72 -1.40
C VAL A 159 19.33 -2.89 -2.29
N LEU A 160 19.83 -1.79 -2.89
CA LEU A 160 19.04 -0.98 -3.82
C LEU A 160 18.57 -1.76 -5.05
N GLN A 161 19.41 -2.65 -5.59
CA GLN A 161 19.01 -3.53 -6.70
C GLN A 161 17.95 -4.54 -6.29
N ILE A 162 18.04 -5.10 -5.09
CA ILE A 162 17.04 -6.02 -4.54
C ILE A 162 15.70 -5.30 -4.37
N ASP A 163 15.71 -4.09 -3.81
CA ASP A 163 14.49 -3.32 -3.61
C ASP A 163 13.87 -2.88 -4.94
N ASN A 164 14.69 -2.45 -5.92
CA ASN A 164 14.20 -2.17 -7.26
C ASN A 164 13.60 -3.42 -7.93
N ALA A 165 14.26 -4.58 -7.81
CA ALA A 165 13.74 -5.84 -8.34
C ALA A 165 12.43 -6.26 -7.65
N ARG A 166 12.29 -6.05 -6.34
CA ARG A 166 11.04 -6.28 -5.61
C ARG A 166 9.92 -5.38 -6.07
N LEU A 167 10.19 -4.07 -6.21
CA LEU A 167 9.22 -3.12 -6.76
C LEU A 167 8.80 -3.49 -8.18
N ALA A 168 9.73 -3.94 -9.02
CA ALA A 168 9.41 -4.41 -10.36
C ALA A 168 8.54 -5.69 -10.33
N VAL A 169 8.82 -6.63 -9.43
CA VAL A 169 8.00 -7.84 -9.23
C VAL A 169 6.58 -7.47 -8.78
N ASP A 170 6.44 -6.55 -7.83
CA ASP A 170 5.13 -6.09 -7.35
C ASP A 170 4.37 -5.34 -8.45
N ASP A 171 5.03 -4.48 -9.23
CA ASP A 171 4.44 -3.80 -10.39
C ASP A 171 3.96 -4.80 -11.46
N PHE A 172 4.78 -5.79 -11.80
CA PHE A 172 4.37 -6.85 -12.74
C PHE A 172 3.23 -7.70 -12.18
N ARG A 173 3.20 -7.96 -10.88
CA ARG A 173 2.11 -8.70 -10.24
C ARG A 173 0.79 -7.94 -10.34
N VAL A 174 0.77 -6.65 -10.02
CA VAL A 174 -0.43 -5.81 -10.14
C VAL A 174 -0.88 -5.73 -11.59
N LYS A 175 0.05 -5.55 -12.54
CA LYS A 175 -0.25 -5.56 -13.98
C LYS A 175 -0.86 -6.89 -14.42
N PHE A 176 -0.32 -8.02 -13.96
CA PHE A 176 -0.85 -9.34 -14.27
C PHE A 176 -2.25 -9.56 -13.69
N GLU A 177 -2.50 -9.15 -12.44
CA GLU A 177 -3.82 -9.25 -11.81
C GLU A 177 -4.87 -8.40 -12.56
N ASN A 178 -4.50 -7.18 -12.98
CA ASN A 178 -5.36 -6.32 -13.79
C ASN A 178 -5.65 -6.92 -15.18
N GLU A 179 -4.63 -7.39 -15.89
CA GLU A 179 -4.78 -8.04 -17.19
C GLU A 179 -5.65 -9.30 -17.09
N MET A 180 -5.45 -10.09 -16.04
CA MET A 180 -6.27 -11.28 -15.77
C MET A 180 -7.75 -10.91 -15.56
N ALA A 181 -8.04 -9.85 -14.82
CA ALA A 181 -9.41 -9.38 -14.60
C ALA A 181 -10.06 -8.90 -15.91
N ILE A 182 -9.34 -8.13 -16.73
CA ILE A 182 -9.83 -7.68 -18.04
C ILE A 182 -10.08 -8.88 -18.95
N ARG A 183 -9.14 -9.83 -19.00
CA ARG A 183 -9.28 -11.06 -19.80
C ARG A 183 -10.51 -11.85 -19.38
N GLN A 184 -10.75 -12.04 -18.08
CA GLN A 184 -11.93 -12.75 -17.60
C GLN A 184 -13.24 -12.03 -17.98
N SER A 185 -13.26 -10.69 -17.95
CA SER A 185 -14.41 -9.91 -18.42
C SER A 185 -14.67 -10.16 -19.91
N VAL A 186 -13.62 -10.07 -20.73
CA VAL A 186 -13.72 -10.29 -22.18
C VAL A 186 -14.11 -11.74 -22.50
N GLU A 187 -13.59 -12.72 -21.78
CA GLU A 187 -13.99 -14.13 -21.91
C GLU A 187 -15.47 -14.33 -21.55
N GLY A 188 -15.96 -13.64 -20.52
CA GLY A 188 -17.38 -13.58 -20.16
C GLY A 188 -18.25 -12.98 -21.26
N ASP A 189 -17.83 -11.86 -21.84
CA ASP A 189 -18.52 -11.20 -22.95
C ASP A 189 -18.55 -12.08 -24.20
N ILE A 190 -17.44 -12.75 -24.54
CA ILE A 190 -17.38 -13.70 -25.66
C ILE A 190 -18.34 -14.87 -25.43
N ALA A 191 -18.41 -15.41 -24.21
CA ALA A 191 -19.36 -16.46 -23.88
C ALA A 191 -20.82 -15.97 -24.00
N GLY A 192 -21.10 -14.75 -23.55
CA GLY A 192 -22.40 -14.09 -23.72
C GLY A 192 -22.78 -13.89 -25.18
N LEU A 193 -21.86 -13.37 -26.01
CA LEU A 193 -22.08 -13.15 -27.44
C LEU A 193 -22.33 -14.47 -28.19
N LYS A 194 -21.61 -15.55 -27.83
CA LYS A 194 -21.90 -16.88 -28.38
C LYS A 194 -23.32 -17.34 -28.07
N LYS A 195 -23.79 -17.15 -26.83
CA LYS A 195 -25.17 -17.47 -26.44
C LYS A 195 -26.19 -16.67 -27.26
N VAL A 196 -25.95 -15.37 -27.47
CA VAL A 196 -26.80 -14.53 -28.32
C VAL A 196 -26.79 -14.98 -29.78
N ILE A 197 -25.64 -15.39 -30.31
CA ILE A 197 -25.54 -15.97 -31.67
C ILE A 197 -26.36 -17.27 -31.76
N ASP A 198 -26.30 -18.14 -30.76
CA ASP A 198 -27.09 -19.38 -30.75
C ASP A 198 -28.59 -19.08 -30.64
N GLU A 199 -29.00 -18.17 -29.76
CA GLU A 199 -30.39 -17.73 -29.61
C GLU A 199 -30.95 -17.10 -30.90
N THR A 200 -30.17 -16.23 -31.55
CA THR A 200 -30.55 -15.62 -32.83
C THR A 200 -30.60 -16.64 -33.96
N ASN A 201 -29.71 -17.63 -33.97
CA ASN A 201 -29.76 -18.75 -34.93
C ASN A 201 -31.00 -19.63 -34.72
N ILE A 202 -31.38 -19.92 -33.48
CA ILE A 202 -32.62 -20.64 -33.16
C ILE A 202 -33.83 -19.83 -33.64
N GLY A 203 -33.86 -18.52 -33.35
CA GLY A 203 -34.93 -17.63 -33.84
C GLY A 203 -35.03 -17.63 -35.37
N ARG A 204 -33.90 -17.56 -36.06
CA ARG A 204 -33.84 -17.65 -37.54
C ARG A 204 -34.39 -18.98 -38.04
N LEU A 205 -33.98 -20.10 -37.45
CA LEU A 205 -34.46 -21.44 -37.85
C LEU A 205 -35.95 -21.61 -37.60
N ASN A 206 -36.51 -21.06 -36.52
CA ASN A 206 -37.94 -21.10 -36.24
C ASN A 206 -38.74 -20.34 -37.31
N VAL A 207 -38.34 -19.12 -37.64
CA VAL A 207 -38.99 -18.31 -38.68
C VAL A 207 -38.84 -18.94 -40.06
N GLU A 208 -37.67 -19.52 -40.37
CA GLU A 208 -37.48 -20.29 -41.62
C GLU A 208 -38.40 -21.51 -41.68
N GLY A 209 -38.60 -22.21 -40.56
CA GLY A 209 -39.54 -23.32 -40.45
C GLY A 209 -41.00 -22.91 -40.65
N GLU A 210 -41.42 -21.80 -40.05
CA GLU A 210 -42.75 -21.22 -40.25
C GLU A 210 -42.97 -20.79 -41.70
N ILE A 211 -41.97 -20.16 -42.33
CA ILE A 211 -42.05 -19.80 -43.75
C ILE A 211 -42.24 -21.04 -44.62
N GLU A 212 -41.53 -22.14 -44.33
CA GLU A 212 -41.66 -23.37 -45.11
C GLU A 212 -43.02 -24.05 -44.87
N SER A 213 -43.51 -24.11 -43.63
CA SER A 213 -44.85 -24.66 -43.35
C SER A 213 -45.96 -23.84 -44.03
N LEU A 214 -45.86 -22.50 -44.03
CA LEU A 214 -46.82 -21.64 -44.73
C LEU A 214 -46.76 -21.83 -46.26
N LYS A 215 -45.58 -22.08 -46.84
CA LYS A 215 -45.47 -22.41 -48.27
C LYS A 215 -46.11 -23.76 -48.58
N GLU A 216 -45.90 -24.77 -47.74
CA GLU A 216 -46.53 -26.08 -47.89
C GLU A 216 -48.06 -25.96 -47.80
N GLU A 217 -48.58 -25.21 -46.83
CA GLU A 217 -50.01 -24.92 -46.70
C GLU A 217 -50.57 -24.21 -47.94
N LEU A 218 -49.85 -23.21 -48.48
CA LEU A 218 -50.26 -22.51 -49.69
C LEU A 218 -50.28 -23.43 -50.90
N LEU A 219 -49.29 -24.31 -51.06
CA LEU A 219 -49.26 -25.32 -52.12
C LEU A 219 -50.39 -26.35 -51.96
N PHE A 220 -50.62 -26.83 -50.73
CA PHE A 220 -51.71 -27.73 -50.41
C PHE A 220 -53.07 -27.12 -50.75
N LEU A 221 -53.29 -25.86 -50.37
CA LEU A 221 -54.53 -25.14 -50.62
C LEU A 221 -54.77 -24.91 -52.12
N LYS A 222 -53.72 -24.58 -52.88
CA LYS A 222 -53.79 -24.47 -54.35
C LYS A 222 -54.15 -25.79 -55.00
N LYS A 223 -53.52 -26.90 -54.60
CA LYS A 223 -53.81 -28.24 -55.13
C LYS A 223 -55.23 -28.69 -54.76
N ASN A 224 -55.68 -28.41 -53.54
CA ASN A 224 -57.04 -28.73 -53.12
C ASN A 224 -58.07 -27.95 -53.96
N HIS A 225 -57.83 -26.66 -54.18
CA HIS A 225 -58.68 -25.84 -55.04
C HIS A 225 -58.71 -26.34 -56.50
N GLU A 226 -57.55 -26.73 -57.05
CA GLU A 226 -57.47 -27.33 -58.39
C GLU A 226 -58.31 -28.61 -58.48
N ASN A 227 -58.18 -29.50 -57.49
CA ASN A 227 -58.99 -30.73 -57.43
C ASN A 227 -60.49 -30.44 -57.30
N GLU A 228 -60.89 -29.46 -56.48
CA GLU A 228 -62.30 -29.06 -56.31
C GLU A 228 -62.87 -28.49 -57.61
N VAL A 229 -62.10 -27.66 -58.33
CA VAL A 229 -62.48 -27.12 -59.64
C VAL A 229 -62.63 -28.25 -60.67
N ASP A 230 -61.73 -29.23 -60.67
CA ASP A 230 -61.80 -30.39 -61.57
C ASP A 230 -62.96 -31.33 -61.22
N GLU A 231 -63.27 -31.52 -59.94
CA GLU A 231 -64.44 -32.28 -59.49
C GLU A 231 -65.73 -31.57 -59.92
N LEU A 232 -65.83 -30.25 -59.74
CA LEU A 232 -66.98 -29.48 -60.20
C LEU A 232 -67.11 -29.51 -61.72
N ARG A 233 -66.01 -29.42 -62.47
CA ARG A 233 -66.02 -29.58 -63.93
C ARG A 233 -66.45 -30.99 -64.35
N SER A 234 -65.98 -32.01 -63.65
CA SER A 234 -66.38 -33.40 -63.87
C SER A 234 -67.87 -33.58 -63.59
N GLN A 235 -68.38 -33.08 -62.46
CA GLN A 235 -69.80 -33.08 -62.13
C GLN A 235 -70.62 -32.35 -63.19
N ILE A 236 -70.18 -31.20 -63.69
CA ILE A 236 -70.84 -30.49 -64.79
C ILE A 236 -70.84 -31.31 -66.08
N SER A 237 -69.75 -32.03 -66.38
CA SER A 237 -69.65 -32.88 -67.58
C SER A 237 -70.44 -34.19 -67.47
N GLN A 238 -70.54 -34.77 -66.26
CA GLN A 238 -71.30 -35.97 -65.95
C GLN A 238 -72.78 -35.67 -65.80
N SER A 239 -73.13 -34.50 -65.26
CA SER A 239 -74.38 -33.82 -65.55
C SER A 239 -74.33 -33.31 -66.99
N GLY A 240 -74.03 -34.19 -67.94
CA GLY A 240 -74.68 -34.12 -69.22
C GLY A 240 -76.15 -34.05 -68.88
N VAL A 241 -76.68 -32.83 -68.89
CA VAL A 241 -78.08 -32.52 -68.65
C VAL A 241 -78.81 -33.12 -69.83
N GLN A 242 -78.97 -34.45 -69.76
CA GLN A 242 -79.92 -35.21 -70.51
C GLN A 242 -81.26 -34.76 -69.94
N VAL A 243 -81.84 -33.78 -70.63
CA VAL A 243 -83.20 -33.30 -70.39
C VAL A 243 -84.15 -34.42 -70.83
N ASP A 244 -84.22 -35.49 -70.04
CA ASP A 244 -85.34 -36.39 -70.11
C ASP A 244 -86.45 -35.79 -69.24
N VAL A 245 -87.39 -35.19 -69.96
CA VAL A 245 -88.66 -34.66 -69.48
C VAL A 245 -89.52 -35.84 -69.04
N ASP A 246 -89.16 -36.47 -67.95
CA ASP A 246 -90.11 -37.27 -67.19
C ASP A 246 -90.53 -36.40 -66.01
N ALA A 247 -91.82 -36.08 -65.94
CA ALA A 247 -92.37 -35.07 -65.06
C ALA A 247 -93.01 -35.74 -63.84
N PRO A 248 -92.37 -35.77 -62.65
CA PRO A 248 -93.04 -36.17 -61.43
C PRO A 248 -93.18 -34.95 -60.52
N LYS A 249 -94.44 -34.55 -60.31
CA LYS A 249 -94.90 -33.65 -59.24
C LYS A 249 -94.19 -32.30 -59.22
N GLY A 250 -94.84 -31.31 -59.85
CA GLY A 250 -94.43 -29.91 -59.89
C GLY A 250 -93.76 -29.52 -58.58
N GLN A 251 -92.44 -29.41 -58.64
CA GLN A 251 -91.66 -28.96 -57.51
C GLN A 251 -92.15 -27.56 -57.21
N ASP A 252 -92.64 -27.37 -55.99
CA ASP A 252 -93.31 -26.15 -55.58
C ASP A 252 -92.27 -25.03 -55.64
N MET A 253 -92.18 -24.34 -56.79
CA MET A 253 -91.15 -23.34 -57.05
C MET A 253 -91.17 -22.26 -55.97
N SER A 254 -92.31 -22.04 -55.33
CA SER A 254 -92.43 -21.18 -54.16
C SER A 254 -91.59 -21.68 -52.97
N GLN A 255 -91.60 -22.98 -52.66
CA GLN A 255 -90.78 -23.56 -51.59
C GLN A 255 -89.30 -23.47 -51.95
N VAL A 256 -88.92 -23.79 -53.19
CA VAL A 256 -87.51 -23.72 -53.63
C VAL A 256 -86.98 -22.28 -53.58
N MET A 257 -87.79 -21.29 -53.98
CA MET A 257 -87.41 -19.88 -53.89
C MET A 257 -87.33 -19.39 -52.45
N GLU A 258 -88.21 -19.88 -51.56
CA GLU A 258 -88.17 -19.57 -50.13
C GLU A 258 -86.95 -20.20 -49.45
N ASP A 259 -86.65 -21.47 -49.75
CA ASP A 259 -85.46 -22.17 -49.28
C ASP A 259 -84.17 -21.50 -49.78
N MET A 260 -84.15 -21.02 -51.04
CA MET A 260 -83.02 -20.23 -51.55
C MET A 260 -82.86 -18.93 -50.77
N ARG A 261 -83.96 -18.19 -50.52
CA ARG A 261 -83.92 -16.96 -49.73
C ARG A 261 -83.44 -17.23 -48.31
N ALA A 262 -83.97 -18.26 -47.64
CA ALA A 262 -83.57 -18.65 -46.30
C ALA A 262 -82.09 -19.07 -46.23
N ASN A 263 -81.58 -19.77 -47.26
CA ASN A 263 -80.17 -20.14 -47.35
C ASN A 263 -79.27 -18.92 -47.55
N TYR A 264 -79.63 -17.99 -48.46
CA TYR A 264 -78.88 -16.75 -48.66
C TYR A 264 -78.91 -15.84 -47.43
N GLU A 265 -80.05 -15.73 -46.75
CA GLU A 265 -80.18 -14.98 -45.50
C GLU A 265 -79.29 -15.59 -44.41
N LYS A 266 -79.33 -16.92 -44.23
CA LYS A 266 -78.46 -17.63 -43.30
C LYS A 266 -76.98 -17.44 -43.63
N GLN A 267 -76.62 -17.49 -44.92
CA GLN A 267 -75.24 -17.27 -45.36
C GLN A 267 -74.81 -15.81 -45.14
N ALA A 268 -75.68 -14.84 -45.40
CA ALA A 268 -75.40 -13.42 -45.17
C ALA A 268 -75.21 -13.12 -43.67
N LEU A 269 -76.08 -13.68 -42.81
CA LEU A 269 -75.94 -13.56 -41.35
C LEU A 269 -74.67 -14.24 -40.84
N LYS A 270 -74.35 -15.44 -41.35
CA LYS A 270 -73.11 -16.14 -41.00
C LYS A 270 -71.87 -15.35 -41.42
N ASN A 271 -71.84 -14.81 -42.65
CA ASN A 271 -70.74 -13.99 -43.14
C ASN A 271 -70.59 -12.70 -42.31
N ALA A 272 -71.70 -12.07 -41.90
CA ALA A 272 -71.66 -10.89 -41.04
C ALA A 272 -71.06 -11.20 -39.65
N GLU A 273 -71.42 -12.34 -39.04
CA GLU A 273 -70.85 -12.76 -37.76
C GLU A 273 -69.37 -13.17 -37.90
N GLU A 274 -69.00 -13.90 -38.96
CA GLU A 274 -67.60 -14.25 -39.24
C GLU A 274 -66.73 -13.01 -39.47
N LEU A 275 -67.23 -12.02 -40.22
CA LEU A 275 -66.53 -10.75 -40.43
C LEU A 275 -66.37 -9.97 -39.13
N LYS A 276 -67.39 -9.94 -38.28
CA LYS A 276 -67.32 -9.31 -36.96
C LYS A 276 -66.30 -10.01 -36.06
N MET A 277 -66.33 -11.34 -35.96
CA MET A 277 -65.36 -12.13 -35.20
C MET A 277 -63.93 -11.94 -35.73
N TRP A 278 -63.76 -11.88 -37.06
CA TRP A 278 -62.48 -11.59 -37.69
C TRP A 278 -61.98 -10.19 -37.31
N HIS A 279 -62.83 -9.17 -37.38
CA HIS A 279 -62.47 -7.81 -36.97
C HIS A 279 -62.14 -7.73 -35.47
N GLU A 280 -62.92 -8.37 -34.60
CA GLU A 280 -62.64 -8.40 -33.15
C GLU A 280 -61.31 -9.09 -32.86
N THR A 281 -61.01 -10.20 -33.55
CA THR A 281 -59.73 -10.90 -33.42
C THR A 281 -58.56 -10.03 -33.90
N GLN A 282 -58.72 -9.35 -35.04
CA GLN A 282 -57.71 -8.44 -35.58
C GLN A 282 -57.46 -7.25 -34.64
N ILE A 283 -58.51 -6.66 -34.07
CA ILE A 283 -58.37 -5.58 -33.08
C ILE A 283 -57.65 -6.08 -31.83
N ALA A 284 -57.99 -7.28 -31.35
CA ALA A 284 -57.34 -7.87 -30.18
C ALA A 284 -55.85 -8.16 -30.44
N ASP A 285 -55.50 -8.71 -31.61
CA ASP A 285 -54.11 -8.97 -32.00
C ASP A 285 -53.29 -7.67 -32.11
N VAL A 286 -53.83 -6.67 -32.81
CA VAL A 286 -53.20 -5.34 -32.90
C VAL A 286 -53.03 -4.72 -31.51
N GLN A 287 -54.01 -4.85 -30.62
CA GLN A 287 -53.93 -4.33 -29.26
C GLN A 287 -52.83 -5.03 -28.44
N VAL A 288 -52.69 -6.35 -28.57
CA VAL A 288 -51.62 -7.13 -27.93
C VAL A 288 -50.26 -6.72 -28.48
N GLN A 289 -50.11 -6.59 -29.80
CA GLN A 289 -48.86 -6.14 -30.42
C GLN A 289 -48.48 -4.72 -30.00
N VAL A 290 -49.45 -3.80 -29.92
CA VAL A 290 -49.22 -2.44 -29.40
C VAL A 290 -48.76 -2.50 -27.95
N ALA A 291 -49.40 -3.29 -27.10
CA ALA A 291 -49.00 -3.43 -25.69
C ALA A 291 -47.56 -3.97 -25.55
N GLN A 292 -47.22 -5.04 -26.28
CA GLN A 292 -45.87 -5.62 -26.28
C GLN A 292 -44.82 -4.62 -26.80
N ASN A 293 -45.10 -3.91 -27.88
CA ASN A 293 -44.19 -2.91 -28.44
C ASN A 293 -44.00 -1.73 -27.45
N THR A 294 -45.06 -1.27 -26.78
CA THR A 294 -44.94 -0.22 -25.76
C THR A 294 -44.11 -0.67 -24.56
N GLU A 295 -44.24 -1.93 -24.12
CA GLU A 295 -43.42 -2.49 -23.05
C GLU A 295 -41.95 -2.62 -23.46
N ALA A 296 -41.68 -3.14 -24.67
CA ALA A 296 -40.32 -3.25 -25.21
C ALA A 296 -39.66 -1.87 -25.35
N LEU A 297 -40.39 -0.87 -25.84
CA LEU A 297 -39.92 0.51 -25.94
C LEU A 297 -39.61 1.11 -24.57
N GLN A 298 -40.47 0.88 -23.58
CA GLN A 298 -40.24 1.34 -22.21
C GLN A 298 -39.03 0.64 -21.58
N GLY A 299 -38.86 -0.67 -21.80
CA GLY A 299 -37.69 -1.42 -21.39
C GLY A 299 -36.39 -0.85 -21.96
N ALA A 300 -36.33 -0.68 -23.27
CA ALA A 300 -35.18 -0.09 -23.96
C ALA A 300 -34.88 1.35 -23.47
N GLN A 301 -35.92 2.14 -23.18
CA GLN A 301 -35.76 3.48 -22.62
C GLN A 301 -35.17 3.46 -21.20
N MET A 302 -35.57 2.52 -20.34
CA MET A 302 -34.99 2.34 -19.01
C MET A 302 -33.52 1.92 -19.10
N GLU A 303 -33.18 0.96 -19.97
CA GLU A 303 -31.80 0.54 -20.20
C GLU A 303 -30.92 1.67 -20.72
N CYS A 304 -31.42 2.48 -21.67
CA CYS A 304 -30.70 3.67 -22.15
C CYS A 304 -30.42 4.68 -21.03
N ASN A 305 -31.38 4.88 -20.11
CA ASN A 305 -31.21 5.77 -18.97
C ASN A 305 -30.22 5.22 -17.94
N ASP A 306 -30.24 3.91 -17.68
CA ASP A 306 -29.32 3.27 -16.75
C ASP A 306 -27.90 3.24 -17.29
N LEU A 307 -27.70 2.92 -18.57
CA LEU A 307 -26.40 3.03 -19.24
C LEU A 307 -25.87 4.47 -19.21
N ARG A 308 -26.74 5.47 -19.43
CA ARG A 308 -26.35 6.89 -19.33
C ARG A 308 -25.90 7.26 -17.92
N ARG A 309 -26.59 6.78 -16.87
CA ARG A 309 -26.19 6.98 -15.48
C ARG A 309 -24.87 6.30 -15.14
N GLN A 310 -24.64 5.10 -15.67
CA GLN A 310 -23.38 4.37 -15.50
C GLN A 310 -22.21 5.12 -16.15
N ILE A 311 -22.39 5.61 -17.38
CA ILE A 311 -21.38 6.43 -18.07
C ILE A 311 -21.03 7.66 -17.23
N GLN A 312 -22.03 8.42 -16.77
CA GLN A 312 -21.80 9.59 -15.91
C GLN A 312 -21.07 9.24 -14.60
N THR A 313 -21.41 8.10 -14.00
CA THR A 313 -20.73 7.63 -12.78
C THR A 313 -19.26 7.31 -13.06
N LEU A 314 -18.98 6.57 -14.14
CA LEU A 314 -17.63 6.23 -14.55
C LEU A 314 -16.80 7.47 -14.95
N GLU A 315 -17.41 8.47 -15.59
CA GLU A 315 -16.77 9.75 -15.90
C GLU A 315 -16.36 10.52 -14.64
N ILE A 316 -17.24 10.57 -13.63
CA ILE A 316 -16.93 11.19 -12.32
C ILE A 316 -15.81 10.42 -11.62
N GLU A 317 -15.85 9.09 -11.63
CA GLU A 317 -14.81 8.24 -11.06
C GLU A 317 -13.47 8.48 -11.76
N LEU A 318 -13.44 8.51 -13.09
CA LEU A 318 -12.24 8.80 -13.88
C LEU A 318 -11.66 10.17 -13.56
N ALA A 319 -12.49 11.21 -13.50
CA ALA A 319 -12.06 12.55 -13.10
C ALA A 319 -11.52 12.60 -11.66
N SER A 320 -12.15 11.86 -10.74
CA SER A 320 -11.69 11.75 -9.35
C SER A 320 -10.31 11.07 -9.24
N GLN A 321 -10.08 10.02 -10.03
CA GLN A 321 -8.80 9.30 -10.08
C GLN A 321 -7.70 10.16 -10.73
N GLN A 322 -8.03 10.94 -11.77
CA GLN A 322 -7.09 11.90 -12.35
C GLN A 322 -6.67 12.98 -11.35
N ASN A 323 -7.62 13.52 -10.59
CA ASN A 323 -7.32 14.49 -9.53
C ASN A 323 -6.46 13.87 -8.42
N LEU A 324 -6.77 12.63 -8.00
CA LEU A 324 -5.96 11.91 -7.02
C LEU A 324 -4.54 11.69 -7.52
N LYS A 325 -4.38 11.20 -8.76
CA LYS A 325 -3.07 11.02 -9.39
C LYS A 325 -2.27 12.33 -9.42
N ALA A 326 -2.87 13.42 -9.88
CA ALA A 326 -2.22 14.73 -9.92
C ALA A 326 -1.78 15.20 -8.52
N SER A 327 -2.62 14.99 -7.50
CA SER A 327 -2.28 15.33 -6.11
C SER A 327 -1.13 14.46 -5.58
N LEU A 328 -1.08 13.18 -5.92
CA LEU A 328 0.01 12.29 -5.51
C LEU A 328 1.32 12.66 -6.20
N GLU A 329 1.30 12.95 -7.51
CA GLU A 329 2.46 13.42 -8.26
C GLU A 329 3.00 14.74 -7.69
N ASP A 330 2.13 15.69 -7.31
CA ASP A 330 2.54 16.93 -6.66
C ASP A 330 3.14 16.68 -5.26
N THR A 331 2.52 15.80 -4.46
CA THR A 331 3.10 15.43 -3.15
C THR A 331 4.45 14.75 -3.28
N LEU A 332 4.62 13.84 -4.26
CA LEU A 332 5.88 13.18 -4.55
C LEU A 332 6.95 14.21 -4.91
N ARG A 333 6.66 15.09 -5.87
CA ARG A 333 7.56 16.17 -6.29
C ARG A 333 7.95 17.08 -5.11
N ASN A 334 6.98 17.45 -4.27
CA ASN A 334 7.24 18.26 -3.08
C ASN A 334 8.10 17.54 -2.04
N THR A 335 7.92 16.23 -1.87
CA THR A 335 8.77 15.42 -0.98
C THR A 335 10.18 15.24 -1.52
N GLU A 336 10.34 15.04 -2.82
CA GLU A 336 11.64 14.95 -3.49
C GLU A 336 12.43 16.26 -3.35
N ILE A 337 11.78 17.41 -3.61
CA ILE A 337 12.41 18.73 -3.43
C ILE A 337 12.85 18.94 -1.98
N ARG A 338 12.01 18.57 -1.01
CA ARG A 338 12.34 18.68 0.42
C ARG A 338 13.52 17.80 0.79
N SER A 339 13.50 16.53 0.38
CA SER A 339 14.57 15.58 0.64
C SER A 339 15.89 16.04 -0.01
N ASN A 340 15.84 16.51 -1.25
CA ASN A 340 17.01 17.08 -1.92
C ASN A 340 17.57 18.30 -1.15
N GLY A 341 16.71 19.20 -0.68
CA GLY A 341 17.13 20.34 0.15
C GLY A 341 17.73 19.94 1.50
N GLU A 342 17.30 18.83 2.10
CA GLU A 342 17.92 18.27 3.31
C GLU A 342 19.29 17.65 3.02
N MET A 343 19.42 16.91 1.91
CA MET A 343 20.68 16.33 1.46
C MET A 343 21.71 17.41 1.12
N GLU A 344 21.31 18.50 0.46
CA GLU A 344 22.18 19.64 0.17
C GLU A 344 22.68 20.31 1.46
N LYS A 345 21.82 20.49 2.47
CA LYS A 345 22.22 21.04 3.77
C LYS A 345 23.24 20.15 4.48
N LEU A 346 22.99 18.84 4.53
CA LEU A 346 23.92 17.89 5.13
C LEU A 346 25.25 17.86 4.38
N ASN A 347 25.22 17.88 3.05
CA ASN A 347 26.42 17.94 2.23
C ASN A 347 27.25 19.20 2.50
N ASN A 348 26.60 20.36 2.66
CA ASN A 348 27.29 21.60 3.02
C ASN A 348 27.94 21.52 4.41
N ILE A 349 27.28 20.89 5.40
CA ILE A 349 27.85 20.67 6.73
C ILE A 349 29.06 19.73 6.66
N ILE A 350 28.98 18.68 5.85
CA ILE A 350 30.11 17.75 5.65
C ILE A 350 31.30 18.49 5.04
N ILE A 351 31.08 19.29 3.99
CA ILE A 351 32.16 20.08 3.35
C ILE A 351 32.80 21.05 4.34
N GLN A 352 32.00 21.71 5.19
CA GLN A 352 32.52 22.61 6.24
C GLN A 352 33.38 21.85 7.25
N LEU A 353 32.90 20.71 7.75
CA LEU A 353 33.65 19.87 8.69
C LEU A 353 34.93 19.28 8.06
N GLU A 354 34.88 18.89 6.79
CA GLU A 354 36.06 18.43 6.05
C GLU A 354 37.10 19.54 5.90
N ALA A 355 36.66 20.77 5.63
CA ALA A 355 37.54 21.94 5.56
C ALA A 355 38.17 22.26 6.94
N GLU A 356 37.37 22.23 8.01
CA GLU A 356 37.88 22.40 9.38
C GLU A 356 38.89 21.31 9.76
N LEU A 357 38.62 20.05 9.43
CA LEU A 357 39.55 18.95 9.65
C LEU A 357 40.83 19.09 8.84
N ALA A 358 40.75 19.55 7.60
CA ALA A 358 41.92 19.82 6.76
C ALA A 358 42.76 20.95 7.34
N GLN A 359 42.13 22.02 7.82
CA GLN A 359 42.80 23.14 8.47
C GLN A 359 43.48 22.72 9.78
N LEU A 360 42.79 21.96 10.64
CA LEU A 360 43.37 21.44 11.88
C LEU A 360 44.56 20.52 11.61
N ARG A 361 44.49 19.67 10.59
CA ARG A 361 45.63 18.84 10.17
C ARG A 361 46.81 19.69 9.71
N ALA A 362 46.57 20.73 8.91
CA ALA A 362 47.62 21.65 8.47
C ALA A 362 48.28 22.36 9.67
N ASN A 363 47.48 22.88 10.61
CA ASN A 363 47.98 23.52 11.82
C ASN A 363 48.81 22.56 12.70
N ILE A 364 48.36 21.30 12.86
CA ILE A 364 49.10 20.29 13.61
C ILE A 364 50.44 19.99 12.92
N THR A 365 50.48 19.91 11.58
CA THR A 365 51.73 19.69 10.86
C THR A 365 52.69 20.87 10.96
N GLU A 366 52.18 22.11 10.89
CA GLU A 366 52.96 23.34 11.06
C GLU A 366 53.54 23.41 12.47
N GLN A 367 52.69 23.26 13.49
CA GLN A 367 53.10 23.27 14.89
C GLN A 367 54.11 22.15 15.20
N GLY A 368 53.95 20.96 14.59
CA GLY A 368 54.92 19.88 14.69
C GLY A 368 56.29 20.25 14.13
N GLN A 369 56.34 20.95 12.99
CA GLN A 369 57.60 21.44 12.42
C GLN A 369 58.25 22.53 13.29
N GLU A 370 57.44 23.45 13.86
CA GLU A 370 57.94 24.47 14.77
C GLU A 370 58.53 23.86 16.06
N TYR A 371 57.88 22.84 16.63
CA TYR A 371 58.39 22.14 17.80
C TYR A 371 59.73 21.42 17.51
N GLU A 372 59.85 20.77 16.35
CA GLU A 372 61.12 20.15 15.94
C GLU A 372 62.23 21.19 15.73
N ALA A 373 61.91 22.34 15.13
CA ALA A 373 62.87 23.43 14.99
C ALA A 373 63.32 23.98 16.37
N LEU A 374 62.38 24.16 17.30
CA LEU A 374 62.66 24.61 18.65
C LEU A 374 63.50 23.59 19.44
N LEU A 375 63.17 22.31 19.33
CA LEU A 375 63.93 21.22 19.96
C LEU A 375 65.37 21.19 19.44
N ASN A 376 65.56 21.30 18.12
CA ASN A 376 66.90 21.38 17.52
C ASN A 376 67.69 22.59 18.03
N MET A 377 67.05 23.76 18.16
CA MET A 377 67.71 24.94 18.73
C MET A 377 68.05 24.76 20.20
N LYS A 378 67.15 24.13 20.98
CA LYS A 378 67.38 23.80 22.39
C LYS A 378 68.55 22.84 22.57
N MET A 379 68.65 21.79 21.74
CA MET A 379 69.81 20.88 21.76
C MET A 379 71.13 21.60 21.42
N LYS A 380 71.12 22.53 20.45
CA LYS A 380 72.30 23.35 20.13
C LYS A 380 72.71 24.23 21.32
N LEU A 381 71.75 24.92 21.93
CA LEU A 381 72.00 25.75 23.11
C LEU A 381 72.50 24.92 24.30
N GLU A 382 71.97 23.71 24.52
CA GLU A 382 72.48 22.81 25.56
C GLU A 382 73.92 22.36 25.28
N ALA A 383 74.26 22.09 24.02
CA ALA A 383 75.63 21.80 23.63
C ALA A 383 76.56 23.00 23.89
N GLU A 384 76.14 24.21 23.52
CA GLU A 384 76.89 25.45 23.80
C GLU A 384 77.06 25.68 25.31
N ILE A 385 76.01 25.54 26.11
CA ILE A 385 76.08 25.65 27.58
C ILE A 385 77.05 24.62 28.15
N ASN A 386 77.05 23.38 27.64
CA ASN A 386 77.99 22.37 28.07
C ASN A 386 79.44 22.73 27.71
N THR A 387 79.69 23.34 26.55
CA THR A 387 81.03 23.87 26.22
C THR A 387 81.44 25.01 27.15
N TYR A 388 80.53 25.93 27.46
CA TYR A 388 80.80 27.01 28.41
C TYR A 388 81.05 26.49 29.83
N LYS A 389 80.29 25.49 30.29
CA LYS A 389 80.51 24.84 31.60
C LYS A 389 81.89 24.20 31.67
N LYS A 390 82.32 23.46 30.64
CA LYS A 390 83.67 22.88 30.59
C LYS A 390 84.77 23.95 30.66
N LEU A 391 84.56 25.08 29.96
CA LEU A 391 85.48 26.22 30.01
C LEU A 391 85.51 26.88 31.41
N LEU A 392 84.39 26.88 32.13
CA LEU A 392 84.26 27.46 33.47
C LEU A 392 84.77 26.54 34.59
N ASP A 393 84.52 25.22 34.48
CA ASP A 393 84.88 24.20 35.47
C ASP A 393 86.39 23.87 35.46
N GLY A 394 87.18 24.57 34.64
CA GLY A 394 88.62 24.71 34.83
C GLY A 394 89.49 23.64 34.17
N GLU A 395 89.06 23.03 33.06
CA GLU A 395 90.00 22.20 32.27
C GLU A 395 91.16 23.03 31.71
N ASP A 396 90.97 24.33 31.43
CA ASP A 396 92.06 25.22 30.99
C ASP A 396 92.79 25.94 32.14
N PHE A 397 92.35 25.78 33.40
CA PHE A 397 93.03 26.36 34.55
C PHE A 397 93.50 25.30 35.55
N LYS A 398 93.82 24.10 35.05
CA LYS A 398 94.78 23.25 35.76
C LYS A 398 96.12 23.95 35.72
N LEU A 399 96.34 24.73 36.78
CA LEU A 399 97.61 25.19 37.35
C LEU A 399 98.76 24.16 37.34
N GLN A 400 98.54 22.92 36.89
CA GLN A 400 99.61 21.98 36.61
C GLN A 400 100.45 22.41 35.39
N ASP A 401 99.84 22.95 34.34
CA ASP A 401 100.60 23.35 33.13
C ASP A 401 101.35 24.69 33.30
N ALA A 402 101.01 25.45 34.34
CA ALA A 402 101.75 26.65 34.73
C ALA A 402 102.89 26.38 35.74
N LEU A 403 103.09 25.13 36.15
CA LEU A 403 104.19 24.73 37.04
C LEU A 403 105.23 23.82 36.38
N ASP A 404 104.97 23.33 35.16
CA ASP A 404 105.92 22.53 34.39
C ASP A 404 106.64 23.32 33.26
N GLY A 405 106.54 24.66 33.28
CA GLY A 405 107.38 25.58 32.50
C GLY A 405 108.00 26.64 33.40
#